data_AF-A0A0C3KQZ7-F1
#
_entry.id   AF-A0A0C3KQZ7-F1
#
_cell.length_a   1.000
_cell.length_b   1.000
_cell.length_c   1.000
_cell.angle_alpha   90.00
_cell.angle_beta   90.00
_cell.angle_gamma   90.00
#
_symmetry.space_group_name_H-M   'P 1'
#
loop_
_entity.id
_entity.type
_entity.pdbx_description
1 polymer ?
#
loop_
_entity_poly.entity_id
_entity_poly.type
_entity_poly.pdbx_seq_one_letter_code
_entity_poly.pdbx_strand_id
1 'polypeptide(L)'
;MCPDSCVAFTGPYVNLEECPICGSSRWNQQCLQGTSGCNKIPAKTFTTIPLGPQLQALYRNPAQARDMRYLYERTQQLLAELRETGSISIIDDIVAGK
;
A
#
# COMPACT_ATOMS: atom_id res chain seq x y z
N MET A 1 -0.64 6.12 14.49
CA MET A 1 -0.48 7.12 13.42
C MET A 1 -0.91 8.47 13.97
N CYS A 2 -0.38 9.57 13.44
CA CYS A 2 -0.94 10.89 13.69
C CYS A 2 -2.44 10.92 13.34
N PRO A 3 -3.31 11.54 14.15
CA PRO A 3 -4.74 11.73 13.81
C PRO A 3 -4.95 12.34 12.42
N ASP A 4 -4.14 13.35 12.08
CA ASP A 4 -4.13 14.05 10.79
C ASP A 4 -3.36 13.30 9.69
N SER A 5 -2.91 12.07 9.97
CA SER A 5 -2.21 11.18 9.03
C SER A 5 -0.86 11.69 8.51
N CYS A 6 -0.25 12.68 9.16
CA CYS A 6 1.05 13.22 8.74
C CYS A 6 2.18 12.17 8.81
N VAL A 7 2.22 11.37 9.88
CA VAL A 7 3.25 10.32 10.09
C VAL A 7 2.67 9.07 10.77
N ALA A 8 3.31 7.93 10.53
CA ALA A 8 3.15 6.74 11.35
C ALA A 8 4.18 6.74 12.49
N PHE A 9 3.75 6.42 13.72
CA PHE A 9 4.63 6.26 14.90
C PHE A 9 5.28 4.88 14.90
N THR A 10 6.04 4.59 13.85
CA THR A 10 6.78 3.34 13.62
C THR A 10 8.18 3.69 13.13
N GLY A 11 9.10 2.70 13.12
CA GLY A 11 10.46 2.90 12.63
C GLY A 11 11.17 4.08 13.34
N PRO A 12 11.70 5.08 12.62
CA PRO A 12 12.37 6.25 13.21
C PRO A 12 11.51 7.03 14.21
N TYR A 13 10.18 6.98 14.08
CA TYR A 13 9.25 7.73 14.92
C TYR A 13 8.62 6.88 16.04
N VAL A 14 9.15 5.67 16.28
CA VAL A 14 8.58 4.73 17.27
C VAL A 14 8.55 5.28 18.69
N ASN A 15 9.49 6.16 19.04
CA ASN A 15 9.61 6.74 20.38
C ASN A 15 8.96 8.13 20.51
N LEU A 16 8.39 8.67 19.43
CA LEU A 16 7.70 9.95 19.49
C LEU A 16 6.31 9.79 20.12
N GLU A 17 5.97 10.72 21.00
CA GLU A 17 4.62 10.84 21.59
C GLU A 17 3.78 11.93 20.92
N GLU A 18 4.40 12.79 20.11
CA GLU A 18 3.75 13.87 19.37
C GLU A 18 4.23 13.85 17.91
N CYS A 19 3.36 14.29 17.01
CA CYS A 19 3.68 14.37 15.60
C CYS A 19 4.71 15.50 15.37
N PRO A 20 5.85 15.22 14.71
CA PRO A 20 6.86 16.24 14.45
C PRO A 20 6.42 17.28 13.41
N ILE A 21 5.27 17.09 12.76
CA ILE A 21 4.73 17.98 11.71
C ILE A 21 3.65 18.89 12.28
N CYS A 22 2.63 18.33 12.94
CA CYS A 22 1.46 19.09 13.43
C CYS A 22 1.35 19.16 14.95
N GLY A 23 2.26 18.53 15.71
CA GLY A 23 2.22 18.52 17.18
C GLY A 23 1.13 17.64 17.80
N SER A 24 0.26 17.02 17.01
CA SER A 24 -0.81 16.17 17.56
C SER A 24 -0.26 14.97 18.32
N SER A 25 -0.86 14.68 19.48
CA SER A 25 -0.47 13.54 20.29
C SER A 25 -0.73 12.21 19.57
N ARG A 26 0.18 11.26 19.79
CA ARG A 26 0.05 9.85 19.43
C ARG A 26 -1.12 9.18 20.14
N TRP A 27 -1.48 9.66 21.32
CA TRP A 27 -2.39 9.01 22.25
C TRP A 27 -3.76 9.66 22.25
N ASN A 28 -4.79 8.85 22.51
CA ASN A 28 -6.15 9.35 22.73
C ASN A 28 -6.19 10.15 24.04
N GLN A 29 -6.41 11.47 23.92
CA GLN A 29 -6.37 12.39 25.05
C GLN A 29 -7.48 12.14 26.08
N GLN A 30 -8.68 11.74 25.64
CA GLN A 30 -9.79 11.43 26.54
C GLN A 30 -9.47 10.22 27.43
N CYS A 31 -8.88 9.17 26.85
CA CYS A 31 -8.45 7.99 27.61
C CYS A 31 -7.29 8.30 28.57
N LEU A 32 -6.33 9.11 28.13
CA LEU A 32 -5.22 9.54 28.98
C LEU A 32 -5.69 10.35 30.18
N GLN A 33 -6.53 11.36 29.96
CA GLN A 33 -7.06 12.21 31.03
C GLN A 33 -7.95 11.42 31.99
N GLY A 34 -8.83 10.56 31.46
CA GLY A 34 -9.73 9.73 32.27
C GLY A 34 -9.02 8.66 33.11
N THR A 35 -7.74 8.39 32.85
CA THR A 35 -6.95 7.38 33.58
C THR A 35 -5.72 7.97 34.29
N SER A 36 -5.65 9.30 34.43
CA SER A 36 -4.48 9.99 35.00
C SER A 36 -3.15 9.59 34.34
N GLY A 37 -3.17 9.35 33.03
CA GLY A 37 -2.01 8.96 32.23
C GLY A 37 -1.66 7.47 32.25
N CYS A 38 -2.39 6.64 33.00
CA CYS A 38 -2.10 5.21 33.12
C CYS A 38 -2.43 4.42 31.84
N ASN A 39 -3.41 4.85 31.05
CA ASN A 39 -3.84 4.12 29.86
C ASN A 39 -3.47 4.87 28.57
N LYS A 40 -2.44 4.36 27.87
CA LYS A 40 -1.94 4.88 26.60
C LYS A 40 -2.53 4.12 25.42
N ILE A 41 -3.71 4.55 24.97
CA ILE A 41 -4.36 4.03 23.76
C ILE A 41 -3.97 4.91 22.57
N PRO A 42 -3.49 4.36 21.43
CA PRO A 42 -3.21 5.16 20.24
C PRO A 42 -4.44 5.92 19.74
N ALA A 43 -4.28 7.19 19.38
CA ALA A 43 -5.36 8.01 18.83
C ALA A 43 -5.84 7.51 17.46
N LYS A 44 -4.93 6.92 16.66
CA LYS A 44 -5.23 6.35 15.35
C LYS A 44 -4.33 5.15 15.08
N THR A 45 -4.92 4.02 14.67
CA THR A 45 -4.20 2.82 14.21
C THR A 45 -4.31 2.71 12.69
N PHE A 46 -3.41 1.94 12.08
CA PHE A 46 -3.48 1.58 10.67
C PHE A 46 -3.19 0.08 10.57
N THR A 47 -3.97 -0.62 9.75
CA THR A 47 -3.80 -2.04 9.52
C THR A 47 -2.89 -2.25 8.31
N THR A 48 -1.70 -2.79 8.53
CA THR A 48 -0.82 -3.17 7.43
C THR A 48 -1.27 -4.51 6.85
N ILE A 49 -1.62 -4.51 5.57
CA ILE A 49 -1.91 -5.73 4.80
C ILE A 49 -0.65 -6.06 4.00
N PRO A 50 0.14 -7.07 4.40
CA PRO A 50 1.41 -7.35 3.74
C PRO A 50 1.17 -7.95 2.35
N LEU A 51 1.73 -7.32 1.31
CA LEU A 51 1.58 -7.77 -0.08
C LEU A 51 2.24 -9.14 -0.34
N GLY A 52 3.40 -9.41 0.27
CA GLY A 52 4.18 -10.63 0.03
C GLY A 52 3.38 -11.92 0.24
N PRO A 53 2.78 -12.15 1.42
CA PRO A 53 1.93 -13.32 1.68
C PRO A 53 0.74 -13.43 0.73
N GLN A 54 0.15 -12.31 0.32
CA GLN A 54 -0.96 -12.31 -0.64
C GLN A 54 -0.49 -12.79 -2.01
N LEU A 55 0.60 -12.22 -2.53
CA LEU A 55 1.20 -12.67 -3.79
C LEU A 55 1.58 -14.15 -3.73
N GLN A 56 2.21 -14.61 -2.65
CA GLN A 56 2.54 -16.02 -2.46
C GLN A 56 1.30 -16.92 -2.53
N ALA A 57 0.17 -16.50 -1.95
CA ALA A 57 -1.09 -17.23 -2.03
C ALA A 57 -1.63 -17.29 -3.47
N LEU A 58 -1.58 -16.18 -4.22
CA LEU A 58 -2.00 -16.14 -5.63
C LEU A 58 -1.16 -17.11 -6.48
N TYR A 59 0.17 -17.10 -6.31
CA TYR A 59 1.07 -17.97 -7.06
C TYR A 59 0.94 -19.47 -6.72
N ARG A 60 0.36 -19.83 -5.56
CA ARG A 60 0.09 -21.24 -5.21
C ARG A 60 -1.05 -21.84 -6.02
N ASN A 61 -1.94 -21.04 -6.59
CA ASN A 61 -3.00 -21.51 -7.45
C ASN A 61 -2.53 -21.50 -8.92
N PRO A 62 -2.51 -22.64 -9.65
CA PRO A 62 -2.00 -22.69 -11.02
C PRO A 62 -2.74 -21.80 -12.02
N ALA A 63 -4.05 -21.58 -11.84
CA ALA A 63 -4.81 -20.68 -12.71
C ALA A 63 -4.40 -19.22 -12.47
N GLN A 64 -4.41 -18.80 -11.20
CA GLN A 64 -4.01 -17.43 -10.84
C GLN A 64 -2.54 -17.16 -11.15
N ALA A 65 -1.65 -18.14 -10.97
CA ALA A 65 -0.25 -18.01 -11.36
C ALA A 65 -0.06 -17.77 -12.87
N ARG A 66 -0.95 -18.32 -13.72
CA ARG A 66 -0.98 -17.99 -15.15
C ARG A 66 -1.50 -16.57 -15.37
N ASP A 67 -2.58 -16.19 -14.71
CA ASP A 67 -3.15 -14.84 -14.83
C ASP A 67 -2.15 -13.75 -14.40
N MET A 68 -1.33 -14.01 -13.38
CA MET A 68 -0.26 -13.12 -12.93
C MET A 68 0.83 -12.86 -13.99
N ARG A 69 0.88 -13.64 -15.08
CA ARG A 69 1.80 -13.41 -16.22
C ARG A 69 1.23 -12.45 -17.27
N TYR A 70 -0.04 -12.05 -17.16
CA TYR A 70 -0.75 -11.23 -18.15
C TYR A 70 0.06 -10.00 -18.57
N LEU A 71 0.52 -9.19 -17.60
CA LEU A 71 1.24 -7.95 -17.90
C LEU A 71 2.49 -8.20 -18.75
N TYR A 72 3.28 -9.21 -18.39
CA TYR A 72 4.49 -9.58 -19.14
C TYR A 72 4.12 -10.06 -20.56
N GLU A 73 3.18 -10.99 -20.66
CA GLU A 73 2.81 -11.59 -21.95
C GLU A 73 2.17 -10.57 -22.89
N ARG A 74 1.26 -9.72 -22.39
CA ARG A 74 0.63 -8.65 -23.17
C ARG A 74 1.64 -7.60 -23.61
N THR A 75 2.61 -7.25 -22.75
CA THR A 75 3.70 -6.33 -23.12
C THR A 75 4.55 -6.91 -24.24
N GLN A 76 4.93 -8.20 -24.18
CA GLN A 76 5.71 -8.82 -25.24
C GLN A 76 4.95 -8.86 -26.58
N GLN A 77 3.64 -9.13 -26.55
CA GLN A 77 2.78 -9.09 -27.73
C GLN A 77 2.75 -7.68 -28.35
N LEU A 78 2.53 -6.64 -27.55
CA LEU A 78 2.49 -5.26 -28.04
C LEU A 78 3.85 -4.79 -28.59
N LEU A 79 4.95 -5.19 -27.95
CA LEU A 79 6.29 -4.90 -28.45
C LEU A 79 6.58 -5.59 -29.79
N ALA A 80 6.08 -6.82 -29.97
CA ALA A 80 6.20 -7.52 -31.25
C ALA A 80 5.38 -6.81 -32.34
N GLU A 81 4.13 -6.46 -32.05
CA GLU A 81 3.26 -5.71 -32.97
C GLU A 81 3.89 -4.38 -33.37
N LEU A 82 4.38 -3.60 -32.41
CA LEU A 82 5.06 -2.33 -32.67
C LEU A 82 6.28 -2.48 -33.58
N ARG A 83 7.04 -3.56 -33.46
CA ARG A 83 8.20 -3.83 -34.33
C ARG A 83 7.78 -4.16 -35.76
N GLU A 84 6.63 -4.78 -35.93
CA GLU A 84 6.12 -5.20 -37.24
C GLU A 84 5.36 -4.09 -37.95
N THR A 85 4.49 -3.36 -37.24
CA THR A 85 3.54 -2.39 -37.82
C THR A 85 3.93 -0.93 -37.60
N GLY A 86 4.84 -0.66 -36.64
CA GLY A 86 5.16 0.69 -36.19
C GLY A 86 4.07 1.38 -35.36
N SER A 87 2.97 0.70 -35.02
CA SER A 87 1.87 1.26 -34.23
C SER A 87 1.17 0.21 -33.36
N ILE A 88 0.42 0.65 -32.35
CA ILE A 88 -0.45 -0.23 -31.55
C ILE A 88 -1.86 -0.12 -32.13
N SER A 89 -2.44 -1.24 -32.56
CA SER A 89 -3.74 -1.27 -33.21
C SER A 89 -4.92 -1.07 -32.25
N ILE A 90 -4.81 -1.53 -31.00
CA ILE A 90 -5.89 -1.52 -30.02
C ILE A 90 -5.39 -0.95 -28.70
N ILE A 91 -6.09 0.07 -28.19
CA ILE A 91 -5.88 0.67 -26.86
C ILE A 91 -7.06 0.26 -25.98
N ASP A 92 -6.87 -0.79 -25.18
CA ASP A 92 -7.94 -1.47 -24.42
C ASP A 92 -7.74 -1.47 -22.91
N ASP A 93 -6.50 -1.55 -22.44
CA ASP A 93 -6.10 -1.61 -21.04
C ASP A 93 -4.80 -0.83 -20.78
N ILE A 94 -4.38 -0.76 -19.52
CA ILE A 94 -3.20 0.00 -19.05
C ILE A 94 -1.92 -0.38 -19.80
N VAL A 95 -1.78 -1.65 -20.22
CA VAL A 95 -0.61 -2.13 -20.97
C VAL A 95 -0.57 -1.54 -22.38
N ALA A 96 -1.73 -1.24 -22.96
CA ALA A 96 -1.89 -0.70 -24.31
C ALA A 96 -2.15 0.82 -24.33
N GLY A 97 -2.15 1.49 -23.17
CA GLY A 97 -2.22 2.95 -23.07
C GLY A 97 -3.60 3.54 -22.74
N LYS A 98 -4.50 2.76 -22.13
CA LYS A 98 -5.75 3.27 -21.55
C LYS A 98 -5.55 3.96 -20.20
#